data_AF-A0A817MWF6-F1
#
_entry.id   AF-A0A817MWF6-F1
#
_cell.length_a   1.000
_cell.length_b   1.000
_cell.length_c   1.000
_cell.angle_alpha   90.00
_cell.angle_beta   90.00
_cell.angle_gamma   90.00
#
_symmetry.space_group_name_H-M   'P 1'
#
loop_
_entity.id
_entity.type
_entity.pdbx_description
1 polymer ?
#
loop_
_entity_poly.entity_id
_entity_poly.type
_entity_poly.pdbx_seq_one_letter_code
_entity_poly.pdbx_strand_id
1 'polypeptide(L)'
;MKRLFFRVIAFIESEKYGPQIPLNNTFERSQASLGISIRSITNLKKEMRELNEQAEETNLKDSEEDEYLYSLRSRQVLGTLSSSATVVNMNSAKLSDVASLTTTSYSHRERHPPIRDTRSFVGVPEPIAPQKIGNVGRKPIVLSPLGEETIRYVVHNMLEKKIYPTISTLLVRLLNENSDFPIRTESTLLKISKETGFQYRRTAKVPAILE
;
A
#
# COMPACT_ATOMS: atom_id res chain seq x y z
N MET A 1 -20.46 2.77 13.08
CA MET A 1 -19.02 3.05 12.88
C MET A 1 -18.33 1.99 12.01
N LYS A 2 -18.20 0.73 12.46
CA LYS A 2 -17.47 -0.33 11.70
C LYS A 2 -17.96 -0.56 10.25
N ARG A 3 -19.28 -0.58 10.01
CA ARG A 3 -19.87 -0.72 8.66
C ARG A 3 -19.52 0.41 7.68
N LEU A 4 -19.31 1.63 8.17
CA LEU A 4 -18.98 2.78 7.31
C LEU A 4 -17.55 2.63 6.76
N PHE A 5 -16.64 2.16 7.61
CA PHE A 5 -15.25 1.87 7.24
C PHE A 5 -15.13 0.80 6.17
N PHE A 6 -15.91 -0.29 6.26
CA PHE A 6 -15.91 -1.34 5.23
C PHE A 6 -16.41 -0.85 3.87
N ARG A 7 -17.39 0.07 3.84
CA ARG A 7 -17.82 0.69 2.59
C ARG A 7 -16.76 1.59 1.98
N VAL A 8 -16.01 2.34 2.79
CA VAL A 8 -14.93 3.21 2.31
C VAL A 8 -13.76 2.40 1.76
N ILE A 9 -13.38 1.30 2.41
CA ILE A 9 -12.32 0.41 1.92
C ILE A 9 -12.74 -0.29 0.63
N ALA A 10 -13.94 -0.87 0.59
CA ALA A 10 -14.47 -1.50 -0.62
C ALA A 10 -14.62 -0.52 -1.79
N PHE A 11 -14.96 0.75 -1.50
CA PHE A 11 -14.99 1.83 -2.48
C PHE A 11 -13.59 2.19 -3.00
N ILE A 12 -12.59 2.27 -2.12
CA ILE A 12 -11.19 2.53 -2.51
C ILE A 12 -10.62 1.38 -3.35
N GLU A 13 -11.02 0.14 -3.06
CA GLU A 13 -10.62 -1.04 -3.83
C GLU A 13 -11.35 -1.15 -5.18
N SER A 14 -12.63 -0.76 -5.25
CA SER A 14 -13.38 -0.70 -6.51
C SER A 14 -12.92 0.46 -7.40
N GLU A 15 -12.39 1.54 -6.80
CA GLU A 15 -11.71 2.63 -7.49
C GLU A 15 -10.35 2.26 -8.10
N LYS A 16 -9.88 1.00 -8.00
CA LYS A 16 -8.72 0.52 -8.79
C LYS A 16 -8.88 0.79 -10.30
N TYR A 17 -10.10 1.01 -10.79
CA TYR A 17 -10.43 1.37 -12.17
C TYR A 17 -10.95 2.82 -12.35
N GLY A 18 -10.98 3.64 -11.30
CA GLY A 18 -11.42 5.05 -11.33
C GLY A 18 -10.28 6.04 -11.63
N PRO A 19 -10.58 7.34 -11.79
CA PRO A 19 -9.58 8.37 -12.08
C PRO A 19 -8.45 8.32 -11.05
N GLN A 20 -7.27 7.93 -11.51
CA GLN A 20 -6.09 7.74 -10.67
C GLN A 20 -5.64 9.09 -10.12
N ILE A 21 -6.00 9.39 -8.87
CA ILE A 21 -5.23 10.34 -8.08
C ILE A 21 -3.87 9.67 -7.87
N PRO A 22 -2.76 10.17 -8.45
CA PRO A 22 -1.46 9.55 -8.38
C PRO A 22 -0.82 9.87 -7.02
N LEU A 23 -1.45 9.38 -5.96
CA LEU A 23 -0.83 9.25 -4.65
C LEU A 23 -0.25 7.83 -4.65
N ASN A 24 0.99 7.72 -5.11
CA ASN A 24 1.71 6.46 -5.23
C ASN A 24 1.89 5.74 -3.88
N ASN A 25 1.47 6.37 -2.79
CA ASN A 25 1.51 5.86 -1.44
C ASN A 25 0.08 5.65 -0.92
N THR A 26 -0.32 4.39 -0.76
CA THR A 26 -1.61 4.00 -0.18
C THR A 26 -1.84 4.60 1.21
N PHE A 27 -0.77 4.84 1.98
CA PHE A 27 -0.88 5.49 3.29
C PHE A 27 -1.32 6.95 3.21
N GLU A 28 -0.82 7.71 2.23
CA GLU A 28 -1.20 9.11 2.04
C GLU A 28 -2.66 9.22 1.56
N ARG A 29 -3.12 8.29 0.72
CA ARG A 29 -4.54 8.18 0.35
C ARG A 29 -5.41 7.93 1.56
N SER A 30 -5.10 6.90 2.35
CA SER A 30 -5.88 6.56 3.54
C SER A 30 -5.87 7.68 4.57
N GLN A 31 -4.74 8.38 4.75
CA GLN A 31 -4.64 9.53 5.63
C GLN A 31 -5.53 10.69 5.17
N ALA A 32 -5.47 11.04 3.88
CA ALA A 32 -6.27 12.12 3.31
C ALA A 32 -7.78 11.79 3.34
N SER A 33 -8.17 10.55 3.03
CA SER A 33 -9.59 10.15 2.99
C SER A 33 -10.22 10.01 4.37
N LEU A 34 -9.47 9.52 5.36
CA LEU A 34 -10.00 9.21 6.69
C LEU A 34 -9.69 10.29 7.74
N GLY A 35 -8.76 11.21 7.44
CA GLY A 35 -8.33 12.25 8.37
C GLY A 35 -7.60 11.71 9.61
N ILE A 36 -7.09 10.48 9.56
CA ILE A 36 -6.41 9.82 10.68
C ILE A 36 -4.89 9.76 10.46
N SER A 37 -4.13 9.69 11.55
CA SER A 37 -2.67 9.63 11.49
C SER A 37 -2.16 8.37 10.79
N ILE A 38 -0.97 8.45 10.19
CA ILE A 38 -0.28 7.30 9.58
C ILE A 38 -0.11 6.16 10.59
N ARG A 39 0.19 6.48 11.85
CA ARG A 39 0.33 5.49 12.94
C ARG A 39 -0.98 4.75 13.22
N SER A 40 -2.12 5.45 13.15
CA SER A 40 -3.44 4.83 13.26
C SER A 40 -3.71 3.89 12.09
N ILE A 41 -3.32 4.29 10.87
CA ILE A 41 -3.46 3.44 9.66
C ILE A 41 -2.60 2.18 9.77
N THR A 42 -1.35 2.29 10.26
CA THR A 42 -0.49 1.13 10.46
C THR A 42 -1.05 0.16 11.50
N ASN A 43 -1.59 0.67 12.60
CA ASN A 43 -2.22 -0.16 13.63
C ASN A 43 -3.47 -0.86 13.09
N LEU A 44 -4.34 -0.12 12.40
CA LEU A 44 -5.52 -0.67 11.71
C LEU A 44 -5.14 -1.78 10.72
N LYS A 45 -4.09 -1.57 9.93
CA LYS A 45 -3.63 -2.58 8.98
C LYS A 45 -3.13 -3.85 9.69
N LYS A 46 -2.49 -3.71 10.87
CA LYS A 46 -2.06 -4.83 11.69
C LYS A 46 -3.26 -5.59 12.26
N GLU A 47 -4.21 -4.88 12.87
CA GLU A 47 -5.44 -5.47 13.41
C GLU A 47 -6.24 -6.21 12.34
N MET A 48 -6.34 -5.65 11.13
CA MET A 48 -7.04 -6.30 10.01
C MET A 48 -6.35 -7.57 9.53
N ARG A 49 -5.01 -7.60 9.54
CA ARG A 49 -4.27 -8.82 9.22
C ARG A 49 -4.57 -9.92 10.24
N GLU A 50 -4.52 -9.59 11.53
CA GLU A 50 -4.78 -10.53 12.62
C GLU A 50 -6.23 -11.08 12.56
N LEU A 51 -7.21 -10.22 12.26
CA LEU A 51 -8.61 -10.64 12.10
C LEU A 51 -8.83 -11.56 10.90
N ASN A 52 -8.14 -11.32 9.78
CA ASN A 52 -8.22 -12.20 8.61
C ASN A 52 -7.59 -13.56 8.89
N GLU A 53 -6.43 -13.59 9.56
CA GLU A 53 -5.77 -14.84 9.97
C GLU A 53 -6.70 -15.66 10.88
N GLN A 54 -7.37 -15.03 11.85
CA GLN A 54 -8.36 -15.69 12.70
C GLN A 54 -9.57 -16.23 11.91
N ALA A 55 -10.07 -15.47 10.93
CA ALA A 55 -11.20 -15.89 10.11
C ALA A 55 -10.84 -17.08 9.20
N GLU A 56 -9.62 -17.12 8.67
CA GLU A 56 -9.10 -18.25 7.90
C GLU A 56 -8.96 -19.50 8.77
N GLU A 57 -8.45 -19.36 10.00
CA GLU A 57 -8.37 -20.48 10.96
C GLU A 57 -9.74 -21.03 11.34
N THR A 58 -10.76 -20.18 11.51
CA THR A 58 -12.12 -20.66 11.80
C THR A 58 -12.72 -21.41 10.61
N ASN A 59 -12.54 -20.92 9.39
CA ASN A 59 -13.05 -21.60 8.19
C ASN A 59 -12.38 -22.97 7.99
N LEU A 60 -11.09 -23.10 8.34
CA LEU A 60 -10.39 -24.39 8.28
C LEU A 60 -10.95 -25.39 9.31
N LYS A 61 -11.22 -24.96 10.54
CA LYS A 61 -11.81 -25.81 11.58
C LYS A 61 -13.21 -26.30 11.22
N ASP A 62 -14.05 -25.40 10.69
CA ASP A 62 -15.40 -25.76 10.25
C ASP A 62 -15.35 -26.80 9.11
N SER A 63 -14.37 -26.67 8.19
CA SER A 63 -14.16 -27.65 7.12
C SER A 63 -13.65 -29.00 7.62
N GLU A 64 -12.77 -29.04 8.62
CA GLU A 64 -12.26 -30.29 9.20
C GLU A 64 -13.33 -31.04 10.00
N GLU A 65 -14.20 -30.32 10.71
CA GLU A 65 -15.34 -30.90 11.43
C GLU A 65 -16.36 -31.54 10.47
N ASP A 66 -16.67 -30.86 9.35
CA ASP A 66 -17.57 -31.39 8.32
C ASP A 66 -16.99 -32.66 7.65
N GLU A 67 -15.69 -32.69 7.35
CA GLU A 67 -15.02 -33.86 6.79
C GLU A 67 -14.99 -35.03 7.79
N TYR A 68 -14.74 -34.74 9.07
CA TYR A 68 -14.79 -35.74 10.14
C TYR A 68 -16.21 -36.33 10.29
N LEU A 69 -17.25 -35.49 10.34
CA LEU A 69 -18.65 -35.93 10.42
C LEU A 69 -19.08 -36.76 9.21
N TYR A 70 -18.66 -36.38 8.00
CA TYR A 70 -18.91 -37.15 6.78
C TYR A 70 -18.25 -38.54 6.84
N SER A 71 -17.00 -38.61 7.31
CA SER A 71 -16.29 -39.89 7.49
C SER A 71 -16.97 -40.80 8.52
N LEU A 72 -17.49 -40.23 9.61
CA LEU A 72 -18.17 -40.95 10.69
C LEU A 72 -19.51 -41.52 10.22
N ARG A 73 -20.28 -40.72 9.46
CA ARG A 73 -21.57 -41.12 8.87
C ARG A 73 -21.40 -42.23 7.85
N SER A 74 -20.35 -42.15 7.01
CA SER A 74 -20.04 -43.17 6.00
C SER A 74 -19.73 -44.53 6.63
N ARG A 75 -19.09 -44.57 7.81
CA ARG A 75 -18.82 -45.82 8.54
C ARG A 75 -20.09 -46.47 9.12
N GLN A 76 -21.07 -45.69 9.57
CA GLN A 76 -22.31 -46.23 10.13
C GLN A 76 -23.23 -46.85 9.05
N VAL A 77 -23.24 -46.31 7.84
CA VAL A 77 -24.05 -46.83 6.72
C VAL A 77 -23.53 -48.19 6.20
N LEU A 78 -22.22 -48.44 6.28
CA LEU A 78 -21.64 -49.75 5.97
C LEU A 78 -21.92 -50.81 7.04
N GLY A 79 -22.15 -50.40 8.29
CA GLY A 79 -22.45 -51.31 9.40
C GLY A 79 -23.85 -51.96 9.33
N THR A 80 -24.83 -51.30 8.71
CA THR A 80 -26.21 -51.80 8.64
C THR A 80 -26.51 -52.65 7.39
N LEU A 81 -25.64 -52.61 6.38
CA LEU A 81 -25.73 -53.47 5.18
C LEU A 81 -24.94 -54.78 5.32
N SER A 82 -24.19 -54.97 6.41
CA SER A 82 -23.38 -56.17 6.67
C SER A 82 -24.19 -57.39 7.17
N SER A 83 -25.52 -57.31 7.26
CA SER A 83 -26.37 -58.44 7.71
C SER A 83 -27.01 -59.23 6.56
N SER A 84 -26.72 -58.91 5.30
CA SER A 84 -27.24 -59.71 4.18
C SER A 84 -26.36 -59.62 2.94
N ALA A 85 -25.21 -60.29 2.96
CA ALA A 85 -24.52 -60.64 1.72
C ALA A 85 -23.67 -61.90 1.90
N THR A 86 -24.08 -62.89 1.13
CA THR A 86 -23.56 -64.23 0.96
C THR A 86 -22.09 -64.26 0.57
N VAL A 87 -21.38 -65.25 1.13
CA VAL A 87 -20.03 -65.67 0.81
C VAL A 87 -19.88 -65.94 -0.69
N VAL A 88 -19.03 -65.17 -1.39
CA VAL A 88 -18.44 -65.59 -2.66
C VAL A 88 -16.94 -65.31 -2.66
N ASN A 89 -16.27 -66.27 -3.25
CA ASN A 89 -14.91 -66.75 -3.11
C ASN A 89 -13.85 -65.88 -3.78
N MET A 90 -12.62 -66.13 -3.34
CA MET A 90 -11.33 -65.55 -3.72
C MET A 90 -11.03 -65.56 -5.23
N ASN A 91 -10.27 -64.58 -5.73
CA ASN A 91 -8.87 -64.80 -6.17
C ASN A 91 -8.20 -63.60 -6.87
N SER A 92 -6.87 -63.56 -6.68
CA SER A 92 -5.82 -62.97 -7.53
C SER A 92 -5.70 -61.44 -7.52
N ALA A 93 -4.66 -60.90 -6.87
CA ALA A 93 -3.30 -60.69 -7.38
C ALA A 93 -3.16 -59.42 -8.24
N LYS A 94 -2.46 -58.40 -7.70
CA LYS A 94 -1.12 -58.00 -8.18
C LYS A 94 -0.59 -56.80 -7.39
N LEU A 95 0.64 -56.95 -6.95
CA LEU A 95 1.53 -55.94 -6.40
C LEU A 95 1.96 -54.92 -7.47
N SER A 96 2.46 -53.78 -6.97
CA SER A 96 3.20 -52.67 -7.60
C SER A 96 2.29 -51.51 -8.05
N ASP A 97 2.55 -50.23 -7.73
CA ASP A 97 3.82 -49.52 -7.58
C ASP A 97 3.84 -48.53 -6.40
N VAL A 98 4.95 -48.56 -5.65
CA VAL A 98 5.26 -47.62 -4.57
C VAL A 98 5.91 -46.38 -5.20
N ALA A 99 5.13 -45.32 -5.39
CA ALA A 99 5.65 -44.02 -5.80
C ALA A 99 6.43 -43.38 -4.64
N SER A 100 7.74 -43.26 -4.83
CA SER A 100 8.67 -42.68 -3.87
C SER A 100 8.50 -41.15 -3.84
N LEU A 101 7.87 -40.63 -2.79
CA LEU A 101 7.86 -39.20 -2.48
C LEU A 101 9.23 -38.83 -1.89
N THR A 102 10.07 -38.19 -2.69
CA THR A 102 11.33 -37.60 -2.25
C THR A 102 11.05 -36.40 -1.37
N THR A 103 11.07 -36.64 -0.05
CA THR A 103 11.08 -35.60 0.98
C THR A 103 12.35 -34.77 0.83
N THR A 104 12.22 -33.60 0.23
CA THR A 104 13.32 -32.64 0.14
C THR A 104 13.42 -31.96 1.49
N SER A 105 14.31 -32.46 2.35
CA SER A 105 14.61 -31.89 3.67
C SER A 105 15.20 -30.49 3.49
N TYR A 106 14.35 -29.47 3.64
CA TYR A 106 14.75 -28.08 3.66
C TYR A 106 15.47 -27.81 5.00
N SER A 107 16.80 -27.75 4.95
CA SER A 107 17.61 -27.38 6.10
C SER A 107 17.33 -25.91 6.46
N HIS A 108 16.44 -25.72 7.43
CA HIS A 108 16.17 -24.44 8.05
C HIS A 108 17.44 -24.01 8.82
N ARG A 109 18.36 -23.32 8.14
CA ARG A 109 19.45 -22.62 8.82
C ARG A 109 18.83 -21.47 9.59
N GLU A 110 18.65 -21.67 10.89
CA GLU A 110 18.41 -20.61 11.87
C GLU A 110 19.55 -19.58 11.74
N ARG A 111 19.30 -18.52 10.98
CA ARG A 111 20.15 -17.35 11.02
C ARG A 111 19.80 -16.64 12.31
N HIS A 112 20.54 -16.94 13.37
CA HIS A 112 20.55 -16.08 14.54
C HIS A 112 20.82 -14.65 14.08
N PRO A 113 19.96 -13.68 14.40
CA PRO A 113 20.27 -12.29 14.17
C PRO A 113 21.58 -11.99 14.94
N PRO A 114 22.53 -11.25 14.34
CA PRO A 114 23.74 -10.88 15.06
C PRO A 114 23.31 -10.16 16.34
N ILE A 115 23.68 -10.74 17.48
CA ILE A 115 23.55 -10.14 18.79
C ILE A 115 24.37 -8.86 18.72
N ARG A 116 23.70 -7.74 18.44
CA ARG A 116 24.28 -6.43 18.59
C ARG A 116 24.45 -6.26 20.09
N ASP A 117 25.69 -6.37 20.54
CA ASP A 117 26.10 -5.92 21.86
C ASP A 117 25.62 -4.49 22.04
N THR A 118 24.50 -4.33 22.75
CA THR A 118 24.11 -3.08 23.37
C THR A 118 25.07 -2.85 24.51
N ARG A 119 26.33 -2.52 24.19
CA ARG A 119 27.12 -1.70 25.09
C ARG A 119 26.30 -0.44 25.28
N SER A 120 25.74 -0.30 26.48
CA SER A 120 25.17 0.91 27.00
C SER A 120 26.22 2.01 26.87
N PHE A 121 26.23 2.66 25.72
CA PHE A 121 26.98 3.87 25.49
C PHE A 121 26.32 4.89 26.41
N VAL A 122 26.95 5.15 27.55
CA VAL A 122 26.62 6.26 28.44
C VAL A 122 26.76 7.51 27.56
N GLY A 123 25.61 7.98 27.07
CA GLY A 123 25.52 9.07 26.12
C GLY A 123 26.13 10.32 26.72
N VAL A 124 27.35 10.64 26.32
CA VAL A 124 27.82 12.01 26.33
C VAL A 124 26.84 12.77 25.45
N PRO A 125 26.11 13.78 25.96
CA PRO A 125 25.17 14.54 25.14
C PRO A 125 25.97 15.13 23.97
N GLU A 126 25.66 14.70 22.76
CA GLU A 126 26.21 15.32 21.57
C GLU A 126 25.91 16.83 21.65
N PRO A 127 26.91 17.70 21.51
CA PRO A 127 26.68 19.13 21.51
C PRO A 127 25.69 19.42 20.39
N ILE A 128 24.51 19.92 20.78
CA ILE A 128 23.43 20.28 19.88
C ILE A 128 24.04 21.25 18.86
N ALA A 129 24.27 20.76 17.64
CA ALA A 129 24.79 21.58 16.58
C ALA A 129 23.89 22.82 16.45
N PRO A 130 24.45 24.04 16.47
CA PRO A 130 23.65 25.25 16.44
C PRO A 130 22.73 25.18 15.22
N GLN A 131 21.41 25.12 15.47
CA GLN A 131 20.41 25.13 14.42
C GLN A 131 20.68 26.40 13.60
N LYS A 132 21.05 26.23 12.33
CA LYS A 132 21.29 27.33 11.42
C LYS A 132 20.03 28.18 11.40
N ILE A 133 20.08 29.33 12.06
CA ILE A 133 19.04 30.35 12.05
C ILE A 133 18.95 30.82 10.59
N GLY A 134 18.01 30.23 9.86
CA GLY A 134 17.87 30.43 8.43
C GLY A 134 17.52 31.88 8.14
N ASN A 135 18.35 32.54 7.33
CA ASN A 135 18.11 33.78 6.59
C ASN A 135 16.89 34.60 7.05
N VAL A 136 17.04 35.22 8.21
CA VAL A 136 16.05 36.10 8.83
C VAL A 136 15.97 37.38 7.99
N GLY A 137 15.02 37.46 7.06
CA GLY A 137 14.84 38.70 6.30
C GLY A 137 13.95 38.60 5.05
N ARG A 138 13.70 37.40 4.51
CA ARG A 138 12.75 37.26 3.40
C ARG A 138 11.38 36.92 3.95
N LYS A 139 10.45 37.87 3.86
CA LYS A 139 9.03 37.64 4.16
C LYS A 139 8.52 36.51 3.26
N PRO A 140 7.70 35.57 3.78
CA PRO A 140 7.06 34.57 2.95
C PRO A 140 6.25 35.27 1.85
N ILE A 141 6.38 34.78 0.62
CA ILE A 141 5.64 35.31 -0.51
C ILE A 141 4.24 34.73 -0.42
N VAL A 142 3.30 35.51 0.11
CA VAL A 142 1.89 35.13 0.17
C VAL A 142 1.27 35.46 -1.18
N LEU A 143 0.79 34.43 -1.87
CA LEU A 143 0.06 34.62 -3.12
C LEU A 143 -1.37 35.10 -2.83
N SER A 144 -1.94 35.90 -3.72
CA SER A 144 -3.36 36.21 -3.63
C SER A 144 -4.19 34.94 -3.94
N PRO A 145 -5.41 34.80 -3.40
CA PRO A 145 -6.29 33.67 -3.71
C PRO A 145 -6.52 33.50 -5.22
N LEU A 146 -6.67 34.63 -5.92
CA LEU A 146 -6.80 34.67 -7.39
C LEU A 146 -5.55 34.13 -8.10
N GLY A 147 -4.36 34.43 -7.57
CA GLY A 147 -3.10 33.91 -8.12
C GLY A 147 -2.99 32.40 -7.95
N GLU A 148 -3.45 31.86 -6.82
CA GLU A 148 -3.46 30.42 -6.61
C GLU A 148 -4.42 29.72 -7.58
N GLU A 149 -5.62 30.27 -7.75
CA GLU A 149 -6.63 29.73 -8.66
C GLU A 149 -6.14 29.75 -10.12
N THR A 150 -5.42 30.81 -10.51
CA THR A 150 -4.78 30.90 -11.82
C THR A 150 -3.76 29.78 -12.03
N ILE A 151 -2.92 29.50 -11.02
CA ILE A 151 -1.95 28.38 -11.08
C ILE A 151 -2.69 27.05 -11.26
N ARG A 152 -3.76 26.80 -10.49
CA ARG A 152 -4.56 25.57 -10.60
C ARG A 152 -5.15 25.43 -11.99
N TYR A 153 -5.75 26.50 -12.51
CA TYR A 153 -6.38 26.53 -13.82
C TYR A 153 -5.39 26.17 -14.93
N VAL A 154 -4.21 26.79 -14.96
CA VAL A 154 -3.17 26.51 -15.97
C VAL A 154 -2.68 25.06 -15.86
N VAL A 155 -2.50 24.55 -14.65
CA VAL A 155 -2.14 23.14 -14.42
C VAL A 155 -3.21 22.19 -14.97
N HIS A 156 -4.49 22.43 -14.70
CA HIS A 156 -5.58 21.62 -15.22
C HIS A 156 -5.65 21.65 -16.75
N ASN A 157 -5.50 22.83 -17.36
CA ASN A 157 -5.44 22.99 -18.82
C ASN A 157 -4.25 22.24 -19.45
N MET A 158 -3.11 22.15 -18.76
CA MET A 158 -1.97 21.35 -19.22
C MET A 158 -2.29 19.86 -19.20
N LEU A 159 -2.88 19.38 -18.10
CA LEU A 159 -3.25 17.97 -17.93
C LEU A 159 -4.34 17.54 -18.91
N GLU A 160 -5.33 18.39 -19.19
CA GLU A 160 -6.37 18.14 -20.21
C GLU A 160 -5.74 17.93 -21.59
N LYS A 161 -4.72 18.74 -21.93
CA LYS A 161 -3.94 18.61 -23.17
C LYS A 161 -2.94 17.46 -23.14
N LYS A 162 -2.95 16.61 -22.11
CA LYS A 162 -1.99 15.51 -21.88
C LYS A 162 -0.52 15.97 -21.81
N ILE A 163 -0.29 17.22 -21.42
CA ILE A 163 1.04 17.79 -21.21
C ILE A 163 1.34 17.75 -19.71
N TYR A 164 2.40 17.04 -19.31
CA TYR A 164 2.80 16.99 -17.90
C TYR A 164 3.39 18.34 -17.45
N PRO A 165 2.81 19.01 -16.44
CA PRO A 165 3.30 20.28 -15.97
C PRO A 165 4.62 20.12 -15.24
N THR A 166 5.68 20.71 -15.80
CA THR A 166 6.94 20.94 -15.11
C THR A 166 6.98 22.39 -14.62
N ILE A 167 7.78 22.69 -13.59
CA ILE A 167 7.86 24.06 -13.04
C ILE A 167 8.26 25.08 -14.11
N SER A 168 9.19 24.73 -15.01
CA SER A 168 9.63 25.60 -16.10
C SER A 168 8.51 25.85 -17.11
N THR A 169 7.84 24.79 -17.58
CA THR A 169 6.73 24.91 -18.55
C THR A 169 5.53 25.66 -17.97
N LEU A 170 5.23 25.43 -16.69
CA LEU A 170 4.19 26.15 -15.96
C LEU A 170 4.53 27.64 -15.84
N LEU A 171 5.77 27.99 -15.47
CA LEU A 171 6.21 29.38 -15.36
C LEU A 171 6.12 30.10 -16.71
N VAL A 172 6.59 29.47 -17.78
CA VAL A 172 6.52 30.04 -19.14
C VAL A 172 5.07 30.29 -19.55
N ARG A 173 4.16 29.33 -19.32
CA ARG A 173 2.73 29.54 -19.63
C ARG A 173 2.11 30.65 -18.78
N LEU A 174 2.38 30.67 -17.48
CA LEU A 174 1.85 31.69 -16.58
C LEU A 174 2.29 33.10 -17.01
N LEU A 175 3.56 33.28 -17.38
CA LEU A 175 4.07 34.57 -17.83
C LEU A 175 3.59 34.96 -19.24
N ASN A 176 3.34 33.97 -20.11
CA ASN A 176 2.78 34.22 -21.45
C ASN A 176 1.29 34.61 -21.39
N GLU A 177 0.50 33.97 -20.53
CA GLU A 177 -0.93 34.27 -20.36
C GLU A 177 -1.16 35.48 -19.46
N ASN A 178 -0.28 35.72 -18.48
CA ASN A 178 -0.36 36.82 -17.52
C ASN A 178 1.03 37.46 -17.33
N SER A 179 1.36 38.46 -18.15
CA SER A 179 2.67 39.15 -18.10
C SER A 179 2.96 39.82 -16.74
N ASP A 180 1.90 40.20 -16.02
CA ASP A 180 1.96 40.91 -14.74
C ASP A 180 1.94 39.96 -13.53
N PHE A 181 2.09 38.66 -13.74
CA PHE A 181 2.08 37.69 -12.66
C PHE A 181 3.26 37.94 -11.68
N PRO A 182 3.02 37.94 -10.36
CA PRO A 182 4.02 38.36 -9.36
C PRO A 182 5.22 37.40 -9.26
N ILE A 183 5.09 36.18 -9.78
CA ILE A 183 6.14 35.16 -9.73
C ILE A 183 6.91 35.14 -11.06
N ARG A 184 8.19 35.55 -11.01
CA ARG A 184 9.07 35.58 -12.20
C ARG A 184 10.16 34.50 -12.21
N THR A 185 10.32 33.75 -11.13
CA THR A 185 11.41 32.77 -11.00
C THR A 185 10.88 31.38 -10.66
N GLU A 186 11.51 30.36 -11.25
CA GLU A 186 11.15 28.95 -11.05
C GLU A 186 11.23 28.53 -9.58
N SER A 187 12.27 29.02 -8.87
CA SER A 187 12.48 28.70 -7.46
C SER A 187 11.36 29.22 -6.55
N THR A 188 10.78 30.38 -6.90
CA THR A 188 9.65 30.95 -6.19
C THR A 188 8.37 30.20 -6.49
N LEU A 189 8.12 29.90 -7.78
CA LEU A 189 6.97 29.11 -8.21
C LEU A 189 6.97 27.72 -7.56
N LEU A 190 8.13 27.07 -7.48
CA LEU A 190 8.29 25.76 -6.84
C LEU A 190 7.97 25.81 -5.34
N LYS A 191 8.37 26.87 -4.62
CA LYS A 191 8.04 27.02 -3.20
C LYS A 191 6.53 27.17 -2.99
N ILE A 192 5.92 28.06 -3.75
CA ILE A 192 4.49 28.37 -3.65
C ILE A 192 3.65 27.16 -4.09
N SER A 193 4.09 26.45 -5.12
CA SER A 193 3.49 25.18 -5.53
C SER A 193 3.49 24.15 -4.41
N LYS A 194 4.59 24.02 -3.66
CA LYS A 194 4.65 23.10 -2.52
C LYS A 194 3.73 23.52 -1.38
N GLU A 195 3.66 24.82 -1.10
CA GLU A 195 2.78 25.39 -0.06
C GLU A 195 1.30 25.21 -0.40
N THR A 196 0.94 25.31 -1.68
CA THR A 196 -0.42 25.07 -2.20
C THR A 196 -0.77 23.58 -2.36
N GLY A 197 0.13 22.67 -1.96
CA GLY A 197 -0.12 21.22 -1.98
C GLY A 197 0.23 20.52 -3.29
N PHE A 198 0.74 21.24 -4.30
CA PHE A 198 1.26 20.64 -5.53
C PHE A 198 2.63 20.01 -5.29
N GLN A 199 2.66 18.70 -5.08
CA GLN A 199 3.89 17.93 -5.04
C GLN A 199 4.33 17.53 -6.45
N TYR A 200 5.13 18.37 -7.09
CA TYR A 200 5.84 17.97 -8.30
C TYR A 200 6.91 16.95 -7.95
N ARG A 201 6.78 15.72 -8.46
CA ARG A 201 7.91 14.79 -8.50
C ARG A 201 9.02 15.47 -9.29
N ARG A 202 10.23 15.51 -8.74
CA ARG A 202 11.42 15.82 -9.55
C ARG A 202 11.48 14.76 -10.64
N THR A 203 11.00 15.09 -11.83
CA THR A 203 11.21 14.27 -13.00
C THR A 203 12.72 14.25 -13.20
N ALA A 204 13.34 13.08 -13.10
CA ALA A 204 14.70 12.90 -13.61
C ALA A 204 14.70 13.49 -15.03
N LYS A 205 15.68 14.34 -15.35
CA LYS A 205 15.76 15.06 -16.63
C LYS A 205 15.41 14.07 -17.75
N VAL A 206 14.20 14.18 -18.29
CA VAL A 206 13.84 13.41 -19.48
C VAL A 206 14.70 14.01 -20.57
N PRO A 207 15.60 13.25 -21.23
CA PRO A 207 16.39 13.78 -22.31
C PRO A 207 15.42 14.39 -23.32
N ALA A 208 15.59 15.67 -23.61
CA ALA A 208 14.76 16.37 -24.55
C ALA A 208 14.81 15.61 -25.86
N ILE A 209 13.70 14.97 -26.24
CA ILE A 209 13.51 14.49 -27.59
C ILE A 209 13.29 15.79 -28.38
N LEU A 210 14.37 16.26 -29.01
CA LEU A 210 14.32 17.34 -29.98
C LEU A 210 13.48 16.84 -31.15
N GLU A 211 12.28 17.42 -31.30
CA GLU A 211 11.56 17.45 -32.58
C GLU A 211 12.12 18.58 -33.46
#